data_AF-Q95U43-F1
#
_entry.id   AF-Q95U43-F1
#
_cell.length_a   1.000
_cell.length_b   1.000
_cell.length_c   1.000
_cell.angle_alpha   90.00
_cell.angle_beta   90.00
_cell.angle_gamma   90.00
#
_symmetry.space_group_name_H-M   'P 1'
#
loop_
_entity.id
_entity.type
_entity.pdbx_description
1 polymer ?
#
loop_
_entity_poly.entity_id
_entity_poly.type
_entity_poly.pdbx_seq_one_letter_code
_entity_poly.pdbx_strand_id
1 'polypeptide(L)'
;MRASTHGLVINIIHSLCTCTNPSFSEEAQRVLRLSLDEFSLPKFYLLFGISKVKSAAVTAFRSSCRHPTDKWLGNERVTQPLPADRERLSLPSLEVITDALLEIMEACMRDVPDCEWLNTWTSLARSFAFCYNPALQPRALIVYGCISKSVTDHEVKQLLRILVKALESFNDLILIEALVMCLTRIQPLLRPESPIHRALFWVAISVLQLDEITLYGAGLALLEQNLHTLKSQGCFDKKETIAEVMMKTREKLEWHFKQLDHAVGLSFRSNFHFALVGHLIKGFRHPTPTTVSRTSRVLTMLLGIIAKPLHRDKFEVTPDSVAYLTALVAVSEEVRSRCHVKHALPRWPADLSSSVENGEASGGVQAIGLPLSRRQKSWDILDQSALQFARQHKVPTLQERGSRSSVSNESNVLLDPEVLPDLSIQALVLTVLATLVKYSSDEGETRVLYQYLAEGSVVFPKVFPVIHSLLDQKINNILSVSHDQVVLNSVQNIIQNMLASEDPSQQQLHFLQSCGFGGLWRFAGPFTKYNMMGESSELFVNCLEAMVETCLPGDESAPVPPSPRPYNLSSSLSSLTLGSPTDKECPEAMTTECERRK
;
A
#
# COMPACT_ATOMS: atom_id res chain seq x y z
N MET A 1 0.54 -33.71 6.36
CA MET A 1 1.28 -33.00 5.27
C MET A 1 1.92 -31.73 5.78
N ARG A 2 1.23 -30.62 6.09
CA ARG A 2 1.89 -29.37 6.53
C ARG A 2 2.74 -29.50 7.80
N ALA A 3 2.20 -30.13 8.84
CA ALA A 3 2.97 -30.46 10.04
C ALA A 3 4.15 -31.40 9.74
N SER A 4 4.00 -32.28 8.76
CA SER A 4 5.07 -33.16 8.28
C SER A 4 6.15 -32.36 7.51
N THR A 5 5.77 -31.37 6.71
CA THR A 5 6.68 -30.46 6.00
C THR A 5 7.44 -29.58 6.98
N HIS A 6 6.76 -29.01 7.98
CA HIS A 6 7.40 -28.27 9.07
C HIS A 6 8.38 -29.17 9.84
N GLY A 7 7.96 -30.38 10.23
CA GLY A 7 8.84 -31.35 10.89
C GLY A 7 10.04 -31.76 10.03
N LEU A 8 9.87 -31.88 8.72
CA LEU A 8 10.97 -32.13 7.79
C LEU A 8 11.97 -30.97 7.78
N VAL A 9 11.50 -29.72 7.77
CA VAL A 9 12.37 -28.54 7.85
C VAL A 9 13.17 -28.53 9.16
N ILE A 10 12.51 -28.75 10.31
CA ILE A 10 13.19 -28.87 11.61
C ILE A 10 14.25 -29.96 11.59
N ASN A 11 13.92 -31.14 11.07
CA ASN A 11 14.85 -32.27 11.02
C ASN A 11 16.05 -31.99 10.11
N ILE A 12 15.85 -31.28 8.99
CA ILE A 12 16.94 -30.85 8.11
C ILE A 12 17.86 -29.87 8.83
N ILE A 13 17.30 -28.83 9.47
CA ILE A 13 18.09 -27.84 10.23
C ILE A 13 18.87 -28.52 11.34
N HIS A 14 18.22 -29.37 12.14
CA HIS A 14 18.88 -30.13 13.20
C HIS A 14 19.99 -31.03 12.65
N SER A 15 19.75 -31.72 11.53
CA SER A 15 20.77 -32.56 10.90
C SER A 15 21.99 -31.73 10.48
N LEU A 16 21.77 -30.55 9.91
CA LEU A 16 22.84 -29.60 9.56
C LEU A 16 23.59 -29.11 10.81
N CYS A 17 22.90 -28.83 11.93
CA CYS A 17 23.53 -28.47 13.21
C CYS A 17 24.44 -29.55 13.76
N THR A 18 24.08 -30.82 13.59
CA THR A 18 24.77 -31.96 14.22
C THR A 18 25.71 -32.71 13.28
N CYS A 19 25.73 -32.37 11.99
CA CYS A 19 26.57 -33.08 11.04
C CYS A 19 28.06 -32.80 11.32
N THR A 20 28.88 -33.81 11.12
CA THR A 20 30.35 -33.71 11.22
C THR A 20 31.00 -33.41 9.87
N ASN A 21 30.29 -33.67 8.78
CA ASN A 21 30.68 -33.36 7.41
C ASN A 21 29.42 -32.92 6.62
N PRO A 22 29.45 -31.78 5.90
CA PRO A 22 30.53 -30.78 5.85
C PRO A 22 30.75 -30.07 7.21
N SER A 23 31.96 -29.55 7.43
CA SER A 23 32.28 -28.78 8.63
C SER A 23 31.83 -27.33 8.48
N PHE A 24 30.79 -26.93 9.21
CA PHE A 24 30.30 -25.56 9.20
C PHE A 24 31.11 -24.65 10.11
N SER A 25 31.33 -23.41 9.66
CA SER A 25 31.91 -22.32 10.43
C SER A 25 31.08 -22.00 11.68
N GLU A 26 31.70 -21.41 12.71
CA GLU A 26 31.00 -20.97 13.93
C GLU A 26 29.80 -20.05 13.60
N GLU A 27 29.93 -19.21 12.57
CA GLU A 27 28.87 -18.32 12.13
C GLU A 27 27.69 -19.08 11.49
N ALA A 28 27.96 -20.03 10.60
CA ALA A 28 26.91 -20.88 10.02
C ALA A 28 26.21 -21.73 11.09
N GLN A 29 26.98 -22.28 12.05
CA GLN A 29 26.40 -23.00 13.19
C GLN A 29 25.53 -22.10 14.08
N ARG A 30 25.95 -20.85 14.30
CA ARG A 30 25.15 -19.87 15.06
C ARG A 30 23.81 -19.59 14.37
N VAL A 31 23.81 -19.36 13.06
CA VAL A 31 22.58 -19.18 12.26
C VAL A 31 21.69 -20.42 12.38
N LEU A 32 22.24 -21.61 12.14
CA LEU A 32 21.49 -22.87 12.22
C LEU A 32 20.82 -23.09 13.60
N ARG A 33 21.54 -22.83 14.70
CA ARG A 33 20.99 -22.94 16.07
C ARG A 33 19.85 -21.94 16.31
N LEU A 34 20.06 -20.67 15.93
CA LEU A 34 19.03 -19.64 16.06
C LEU A 34 17.79 -19.95 15.21
N SER A 35 17.97 -20.42 13.98
CA SER A 35 16.88 -20.84 13.12
C SER A 35 16.13 -22.05 13.68
N LEU A 36 16.82 -23.02 14.29
CA LEU A 36 16.18 -24.16 14.94
C LEU A 36 15.25 -23.72 16.09
N ASP A 37 15.72 -22.77 16.92
CA ASP A 37 14.93 -22.17 17.98
C ASP A 37 13.73 -21.40 17.40
N GLU A 38 13.95 -20.61 16.34
CA GLU A 38 12.91 -19.79 15.72
C GLU A 38 11.79 -20.63 15.08
N PHE A 39 12.14 -21.66 14.29
CA PHE A 39 11.17 -22.56 13.67
C PHE A 39 10.40 -23.41 14.69
N SER A 40 10.88 -23.51 15.93
CA SER A 40 10.21 -24.18 17.05
C SER A 40 9.19 -23.28 17.76
N LEU A 41 9.19 -21.97 17.49
CA LEU A 41 8.26 -21.01 18.09
C LEU A 41 6.83 -21.18 17.55
N PRO A 42 5.80 -20.92 18.38
CA PRO A 42 4.40 -20.99 17.95
C PRO A 42 4.05 -20.15 16.72
N LYS A 43 4.74 -19.01 16.54
CA LYS A 43 4.60 -18.14 15.37
C LYS A 43 4.88 -18.89 14.06
N PHE A 44 5.91 -19.73 14.01
CA PHE A 44 6.25 -20.48 12.81
C PHE A 44 5.23 -21.59 12.51
N TYR A 45 4.63 -22.21 13.52
CA TYR A 45 3.51 -23.13 13.28
C TYR A 45 2.35 -22.43 12.55
N LEU A 46 2.03 -21.20 12.94
CA LEU A 46 0.99 -20.40 12.27
C LEU A 46 1.37 -20.07 10.82
N LEU A 47 2.65 -19.76 10.53
CA LEU A 47 3.13 -19.53 9.17
C LEU A 47 2.93 -20.76 8.27
N PHE A 48 3.15 -21.96 8.81
CA PHE A 48 2.87 -23.22 8.11
C PHE A 48 1.38 -23.59 8.06
N GLY A 49 0.48 -22.74 8.57
CA GLY A 49 -0.96 -23.00 8.65
C GLY A 49 -1.28 -24.20 9.54
N ILE A 50 -0.56 -24.32 10.65
CA ILE A 50 -0.75 -25.34 11.70
C ILE A 50 -1.40 -24.64 12.90
N SER A 51 -2.73 -24.56 12.90
CA SER A 51 -3.50 -24.02 14.02
C SER A 51 -4.03 -25.12 14.96
N LYS A 52 -4.21 -24.79 16.25
CA LYS A 52 -4.92 -25.60 17.26
C LYS A 52 -4.35 -26.99 17.55
N VAL A 53 -3.04 -27.16 17.66
CA VAL A 53 -2.46 -28.45 18.07
C VAL A 53 -1.45 -28.31 19.21
N LYS A 54 -1.61 -29.19 20.22
CA LYS A 54 -0.76 -29.25 21.41
C LYS A 54 0.72 -29.55 21.09
N SER A 55 0.99 -30.14 19.91
CA SER A 55 2.34 -30.37 19.37
C SER A 55 2.27 -30.60 17.86
N ALA A 56 3.13 -29.93 17.08
CA ALA A 56 3.25 -30.13 15.64
C ALA A 56 3.64 -31.58 15.29
N ALA A 57 4.50 -32.22 16.10
CA ALA A 57 4.89 -33.62 15.94
C ALA A 57 3.70 -34.57 16.11
N VAL A 58 2.88 -34.40 17.16
CA VAL A 58 1.67 -35.21 17.39
C VAL A 58 0.68 -35.10 16.22
N THR A 59 0.67 -33.96 15.54
CA THR A 59 -0.20 -33.69 14.38
C THR A 59 0.38 -34.26 13.09
N ALA A 60 1.71 -34.24 12.94
CA ALA A 60 2.40 -34.79 11.79
C ALA A 60 2.24 -36.31 11.65
N PHE A 61 2.11 -37.02 12.79
CA PHE A 61 2.00 -38.48 12.85
C PHE A 61 0.57 -39.01 13.09
N ARG A 62 -0.41 -38.14 13.35
CA ARG A 62 -1.83 -38.56 13.32
C ARG A 62 -2.26 -38.71 11.86
N SER A 63 -2.16 -39.93 11.33
CA SER A 63 -2.91 -40.28 10.13
C SER A 63 -4.39 -40.07 10.43
N SER A 64 -5.09 -39.35 9.56
CA SER A 64 -6.54 -39.25 9.64
C SER A 64 -7.18 -40.56 9.15
N CYS A 65 -6.74 -41.71 9.64
CA CYS A 65 -7.46 -42.98 9.53
C CYS A 65 -8.47 -43.05 10.68
N ARG A 66 -9.41 -42.10 10.74
CA ARG A 66 -10.69 -42.40 11.35
C ARG A 66 -11.58 -42.93 10.23
N HIS A 67 -11.58 -44.25 10.10
CA HIS A 67 -12.72 -44.97 9.55
C HIS A 67 -13.99 -44.43 10.24
N PRO A 68 -14.99 -43.92 9.52
CA PRO A 68 -16.30 -43.66 10.11
C PRO A 68 -16.99 -45.02 10.25
N THR A 69 -16.67 -45.78 11.30
CA THR A 69 -17.49 -46.92 11.68
C THR A 69 -18.72 -46.40 12.43
N ASP A 70 -19.85 -46.55 11.76
CA ASP A 70 -21.17 -46.87 12.32
C ASP A 70 -21.65 -46.01 13.49
N LYS A 71 -22.35 -44.94 13.13
CA LYS A 71 -23.71 -44.63 13.60
C LYS A 71 -24.13 -43.35 12.91
N TRP A 72 -25.28 -43.40 12.25
CA TRP A 72 -26.21 -42.35 11.84
C TRP A 72 -26.81 -42.74 10.48
N LEU A 73 -27.64 -43.79 10.53
CA LEU A 73 -28.74 -43.98 9.59
C LEU A 73 -29.65 -42.76 9.73
N GLY A 74 -29.70 -41.91 8.70
CA GLY A 74 -30.51 -40.70 8.72
C GLY A 74 -30.43 -39.98 7.38
N ASN A 75 -31.42 -40.22 6.56
CA ASN A 75 -31.54 -39.79 5.18
C ASN A 75 -31.90 -38.29 5.09
N GLU A 76 -30.93 -37.39 4.97
CA GLU A 76 -31.16 -36.03 4.44
C GLU A 76 -30.00 -35.57 3.55
N ARG A 77 -30.33 -35.39 2.27
CA ARG A 77 -29.49 -34.70 1.28
C ARG A 77 -29.44 -33.22 1.65
N VAL A 78 -28.35 -32.77 2.25
CA VAL A 78 -27.96 -31.35 2.25
C VAL A 78 -26.52 -31.29 1.75
N THR A 79 -26.36 -30.78 0.54
CA THR A 79 -25.13 -30.18 0.03
C THR A 79 -24.67 -29.09 0.99
N GLN A 80 -23.98 -29.46 2.06
CA GLN A 80 -23.17 -28.52 2.81
C GLN A 80 -21.90 -28.26 1.99
N PRO A 81 -21.59 -26.99 1.67
CA PRO A 81 -20.27 -26.66 1.16
C PRO A 81 -19.25 -27.14 2.20
N LEU A 82 -18.20 -27.85 1.76
CA LEU A 82 -17.04 -28.08 2.62
C LEU A 82 -16.62 -26.73 3.23
N PRO A 83 -16.35 -26.63 4.55
CA PRO A 83 -15.94 -25.37 5.14
C PRO A 83 -14.70 -24.86 4.40
N ALA A 84 -14.81 -23.65 3.86
CA ALA A 84 -13.74 -22.96 3.13
C ALA A 84 -12.48 -22.72 3.99
N ASP A 85 -12.57 -23.01 5.29
CA ASP A 85 -11.56 -22.87 6.34
C ASP A 85 -10.57 -24.04 6.45
N ARG A 86 -10.21 -24.69 5.33
CA ARG A 86 -8.88 -25.34 5.30
C ARG A 86 -7.82 -24.27 5.06
N GLU A 87 -7.56 -23.45 6.09
CA GLU A 87 -6.57 -22.35 6.18
C GLU A 87 -5.55 -22.46 5.06
N ARG A 88 -5.74 -21.81 3.90
CA ARG A 88 -4.72 -21.88 2.83
C ARG A 88 -3.46 -21.20 3.36
N LEU A 89 -2.29 -21.80 3.14
CA LEU A 89 -1.02 -21.16 3.48
C LEU A 89 -0.97 -19.82 2.73
N SER A 90 -0.94 -18.71 3.46
CA SER A 90 -0.99 -17.38 2.85
C SER A 90 0.31 -17.10 2.07
N LEU A 91 0.22 -16.33 0.99
CA LEU A 91 1.40 -15.96 0.19
C LEU A 91 2.45 -15.19 1.05
N PRO A 92 2.06 -14.24 1.93
CA PRO A 92 3.02 -13.59 2.84
C PRO A 92 3.67 -14.57 3.82
N SER A 93 2.94 -15.58 4.31
CA SER A 93 3.56 -16.61 5.17
C SER A 93 4.60 -17.44 4.41
N LEU A 94 4.32 -17.77 3.14
CA LEU A 94 5.26 -18.48 2.29
C LEU A 94 6.52 -17.66 2.03
N GLU A 95 6.38 -16.35 1.81
CA GLU A 95 7.49 -15.41 1.65
C GLU A 95 8.41 -15.43 2.86
N VAL A 96 7.86 -15.30 4.09
CA VAL A 96 8.63 -15.36 5.34
C VAL A 96 9.34 -16.71 5.51
N ILE A 97 8.65 -17.83 5.23
CA ILE A 97 9.26 -19.16 5.31
C ILE A 97 10.40 -19.29 4.29
N THR A 98 10.22 -18.79 3.07
CA THR A 98 11.21 -18.88 2.00
C THR A 98 12.44 -18.04 2.32
N ASP A 99 12.26 -16.80 2.78
CA ASP A 99 13.36 -15.93 3.19
C ASP A 99 14.19 -16.57 4.32
N ALA A 100 13.54 -17.16 5.33
CA ALA A 100 14.24 -17.85 6.43
C ALA A 100 15.01 -19.09 5.93
N LEU A 101 14.43 -19.88 5.03
CA LEU A 101 15.13 -21.03 4.42
C LEU A 101 16.30 -20.58 3.54
N LEU A 102 16.16 -19.47 2.83
CA LEU A 102 17.23 -18.89 2.02
C LEU A 102 18.40 -18.43 2.90
N GLU A 103 18.13 -17.75 4.01
CA GLU A 103 19.18 -17.32 4.96
C GLU A 103 19.98 -18.51 5.50
N ILE A 104 19.30 -19.58 5.92
CA ILE A 104 19.94 -20.82 6.40
C ILE A 104 20.81 -21.43 5.29
N MET A 105 20.25 -21.55 4.09
CA MET A 105 20.95 -22.16 2.96
C MET A 105 22.20 -21.35 2.59
N GLU A 106 22.10 -20.01 2.51
CA GLU A 106 23.23 -19.12 2.22
C GLU A 106 24.30 -19.16 3.31
N ALA A 107 23.91 -19.36 4.57
CA ALA A 107 24.85 -19.56 5.66
C ALA A 107 25.67 -20.84 5.46
N CYS A 108 25.00 -21.95 5.15
CA CYS A 108 25.64 -23.25 4.94
C CYS A 108 26.47 -23.30 3.66
N MET A 109 26.00 -22.71 2.56
CA MET A 109 26.65 -22.76 1.24
C MET A 109 28.07 -22.21 1.25
N ARG A 110 28.39 -21.26 2.14
CA ARG A 110 29.74 -20.69 2.25
C ARG A 110 30.79 -21.70 2.67
N ASP A 111 30.38 -22.75 3.38
CA ASP A 111 31.27 -23.75 3.97
C ASP A 111 31.26 -25.07 3.16
N VAL A 112 30.49 -25.15 2.07
CA VAL A 112 30.38 -26.33 1.21
C VAL A 112 30.98 -26.00 -0.17
N PRO A 113 32.11 -26.64 -0.56
CA PRO A 113 32.70 -26.41 -1.87
C PRO A 113 31.74 -26.89 -2.98
N ASP A 114 31.73 -26.17 -4.11
CA ASP A 114 30.92 -26.48 -5.30
C ASP A 114 29.42 -26.69 -5.00
N CYS A 115 28.88 -25.92 -4.05
CA CYS A 115 27.49 -26.09 -3.60
C CYS A 115 26.46 -25.51 -4.60
N GLU A 116 25.72 -26.41 -5.25
CA GLU A 116 24.70 -26.08 -6.26
C GLU A 116 23.27 -25.97 -5.71
N TRP A 117 23.08 -25.91 -4.39
CA TRP A 117 21.76 -25.96 -3.76
C TRP A 117 20.84 -24.82 -4.21
N LEU A 118 21.33 -23.57 -4.15
CA LEU A 118 20.55 -22.40 -4.59
C LEU A 118 20.24 -22.44 -6.08
N ASN A 119 21.20 -22.85 -6.91
CA ASN A 119 21.00 -22.96 -8.35
C ASN A 119 19.94 -24.01 -8.68
N THR A 120 20.00 -25.16 -8.02
CA THR A 120 19.02 -26.25 -8.17
C THR A 120 17.63 -25.80 -7.71
N TRP A 121 17.53 -25.15 -6.54
CA TRP A 121 16.26 -24.64 -6.02
C TRP A 121 15.67 -23.56 -6.92
N THR A 122 16.50 -22.64 -7.42
CA THR A 122 16.08 -21.58 -8.34
C THR A 122 15.60 -22.16 -9.67
N SER A 123 16.31 -23.13 -10.23
CA SER A 123 15.92 -23.83 -11.47
C SER A 123 14.57 -24.54 -11.33
N LEU A 124 14.35 -25.25 -10.21
CA LEU A 124 13.08 -25.91 -9.91
C LEU A 124 11.95 -24.89 -9.72
N ALA A 125 12.15 -23.86 -8.89
CA ALA A 125 11.15 -22.83 -8.63
C ALA A 125 10.76 -22.10 -9.91
N ARG A 126 11.75 -21.75 -10.75
CA ARG A 126 11.54 -21.17 -12.08
C ARG A 126 10.69 -22.10 -12.94
N SER A 127 11.04 -23.37 -13.06
CA SER A 127 10.26 -24.32 -13.87
C SER A 127 8.79 -24.40 -13.44
N PHE A 128 8.49 -24.33 -12.13
CA PHE A 128 7.10 -24.34 -11.66
C PHE A 128 6.40 -22.98 -11.77
N ALA A 129 7.13 -21.87 -11.72
CA ALA A 129 6.58 -20.53 -11.87
C ALA A 129 6.13 -20.23 -13.32
N PHE A 130 6.89 -20.71 -14.31
CA PHE A 130 6.64 -20.48 -15.73
C PHE A 130 5.81 -21.58 -16.41
N CYS A 131 5.55 -22.70 -15.73
CA CYS A 131 4.64 -23.75 -16.20
C CYS A 131 3.27 -23.60 -15.55
N TYR A 132 2.21 -23.54 -16.35
CA TYR A 132 0.85 -23.41 -15.85
C TYR A 132 0.45 -24.60 -14.97
N ASN A 133 0.23 -24.33 -13.69
CA ASN A 133 -0.30 -25.27 -12.71
C ASN A 133 -0.97 -24.47 -11.58
N PRO A 134 -2.29 -24.24 -11.60
CA PRO A 134 -2.97 -23.37 -10.63
C PRO A 134 -2.71 -23.70 -9.16
N ALA A 135 -2.42 -24.97 -8.84
CA ALA A 135 -2.18 -25.40 -7.46
C ALA A 135 -0.77 -25.04 -6.95
N LEU A 136 0.23 -25.00 -7.84
CA LEU A 136 1.65 -24.81 -7.49
C LEU A 136 2.21 -23.48 -7.96
N GLN A 137 1.76 -22.98 -9.11
CA GLN A 137 2.33 -21.82 -9.78
C GLN A 137 2.35 -20.56 -8.90
N PRO A 138 1.28 -20.17 -8.19
CA PRO A 138 1.34 -19.00 -7.30
C PRO A 138 2.40 -19.15 -6.20
N ARG A 139 2.54 -20.37 -5.64
CA ARG A 139 3.54 -20.65 -4.60
C ARG A 139 4.97 -20.64 -5.16
N ALA A 140 5.15 -21.23 -6.34
CA ALA A 140 6.42 -21.24 -7.04
C ALA A 140 6.88 -19.82 -7.43
N LEU A 141 5.95 -18.93 -7.79
CA LEU A 141 6.22 -17.51 -8.05
C LEU A 141 6.75 -16.79 -6.81
N ILE A 142 6.11 -17.00 -5.64
CA ILE A 142 6.62 -16.43 -4.38
C ILE A 142 8.04 -16.93 -4.10
N VAL A 143 8.25 -18.25 -4.21
CA VAL A 143 9.56 -18.85 -3.95
C VAL A 143 10.61 -18.30 -4.93
N TYR A 144 10.30 -18.30 -6.23
CA TYR A 144 11.17 -17.77 -7.28
C TYR A 144 11.55 -16.30 -7.02
N GLY A 145 10.59 -15.46 -6.66
CA GLY A 145 10.83 -14.06 -6.34
C GLY A 145 11.78 -13.86 -5.16
N CYS A 146 11.71 -14.70 -4.12
CA CYS A 146 12.57 -14.58 -2.94
C CYS A 146 14.01 -15.06 -3.19
N ILE A 147 14.18 -16.17 -3.92
CA ILE A 147 15.49 -16.84 -4.06
C ILE A 147 16.31 -16.35 -5.27
N SER A 148 15.68 -15.69 -6.24
CA SER A 148 16.36 -15.20 -7.43
C SER A 148 17.44 -14.18 -7.07
N LYS A 149 18.63 -14.32 -7.66
CA LYS A 149 19.76 -13.38 -7.49
C LYS A 149 20.03 -12.51 -8.71
N SER A 150 19.51 -12.91 -9.86
CA SER A 150 19.55 -12.14 -11.10
C SER A 150 18.28 -12.44 -11.89
N VAL A 151 17.87 -11.50 -12.74
CA VAL A 151 16.71 -11.65 -13.60
C VAL A 151 16.99 -11.02 -14.96
N THR A 152 16.50 -11.65 -16.02
CA THR A 152 16.60 -11.11 -17.39
C THR A 152 15.34 -10.34 -17.78
N ASP A 153 15.46 -9.43 -18.74
CA ASP A 153 14.30 -8.70 -19.28
C ASP A 153 13.25 -9.66 -19.87
N HIS A 154 13.70 -10.77 -20.47
CA HIS A 154 12.84 -11.82 -21.01
C HIS A 154 12.01 -12.53 -19.93
N GLU A 155 12.60 -12.82 -18.76
CA GLU A 155 11.86 -13.43 -17.64
C GLU A 155 10.77 -12.51 -17.12
N VAL A 156 11.07 -11.22 -16.93
CA VAL A 156 10.08 -10.26 -16.47
C VAL A 156 8.99 -10.05 -17.52
N LYS A 157 9.36 -9.97 -18.80
CA LYS A 157 8.40 -9.94 -19.91
C LYS A 157 7.49 -11.17 -19.91
N GLN A 158 8.04 -12.36 -19.65
CA GLN A 158 7.25 -13.59 -19.56
C GLN A 158 6.31 -13.60 -18.35
N LEU A 159 6.74 -13.08 -17.19
CA LEU A 159 5.84 -12.90 -16.03
C LEU A 159 4.69 -11.93 -16.34
N LEU A 160 4.96 -10.85 -17.08
CA LEU A 160 3.93 -9.92 -17.54
C LEU A 160 2.96 -10.58 -18.54
N ARG A 161 3.44 -11.47 -19.42
CA ARG A 161 2.57 -12.29 -20.30
C ARG A 161 1.68 -13.26 -19.51
N ILE A 162 2.20 -13.87 -18.45
CA ILE A 162 1.39 -14.71 -17.55
C ILE A 162 0.35 -13.84 -16.82
N LEU A 163 0.72 -12.62 -16.42
CA LEU A 163 -0.21 -11.65 -15.81
C LEU A 163 -1.35 -11.25 -16.74
N VAL A 164 -1.07 -11.00 -18.02
CA VAL A 164 -2.10 -10.81 -19.07
C VAL A 164 -3.11 -11.96 -19.04
N LYS A 165 -2.63 -13.21 -19.13
CA LYS A 165 -3.51 -14.40 -19.16
C LYS A 165 -4.29 -14.60 -17.85
N ALA A 166 -3.68 -14.28 -16.71
CA ALA A 166 -4.38 -14.31 -15.43
C ALA A 166 -5.51 -13.28 -15.38
N LEU A 167 -5.26 -12.05 -15.87
CA LEU A 167 -6.22 -10.95 -15.92
C LEU A 167 -7.36 -11.19 -16.92
N GLU A 168 -7.10 -11.84 -18.07
CA GLU A 168 -8.15 -12.22 -19.05
C GLU A 168 -9.24 -13.08 -18.40
N SER A 169 -8.84 -14.04 -17.56
CA SER A 169 -9.78 -14.89 -16.86
C SER A 169 -10.42 -14.20 -15.66
N PHE A 170 -9.67 -13.28 -15.03
CA PHE A 170 -9.97 -12.61 -13.76
C PHE A 170 -10.57 -13.51 -12.66
N ASN A 171 -10.27 -14.82 -12.70
CA ASN A 171 -10.85 -15.82 -11.81
C ASN A 171 -9.89 -16.27 -10.70
N ASP A 172 -8.58 -16.18 -10.95
CA ASP A 172 -7.55 -16.60 -10.00
C ASP A 172 -6.80 -15.38 -9.44
N LEU A 173 -7.43 -14.70 -8.48
CA LEU A 173 -6.84 -13.55 -7.79
C LEU A 173 -5.54 -13.90 -7.07
N ILE A 174 -5.38 -15.15 -6.62
CA ILE A 174 -4.17 -15.62 -5.93
C ILE A 174 -2.99 -15.66 -6.92
N LEU A 175 -3.22 -16.09 -8.15
CA LEU A 175 -2.19 -16.05 -9.20
C LEU A 175 -1.80 -14.61 -9.54
N ILE A 176 -2.76 -13.70 -9.69
CA ILE A 176 -2.50 -12.28 -9.95
C ILE A 176 -1.69 -11.66 -8.81
N GLU A 177 -2.11 -11.89 -7.56
CA GLU A 177 -1.40 -11.43 -6.36
C GLU A 177 0.04 -11.96 -6.32
N ALA A 178 0.23 -13.26 -6.56
CA ALA A 178 1.55 -13.89 -6.56
C ALA A 178 2.47 -13.33 -7.67
N LEU A 179 1.94 -13.03 -8.85
CA LEU A 179 2.69 -12.38 -9.94
C LEU A 179 3.14 -10.98 -9.53
N VAL A 180 2.24 -10.17 -8.95
CA VAL A 180 2.57 -8.81 -8.47
C VAL A 180 3.62 -8.86 -7.35
N MET A 181 3.49 -9.79 -6.40
CA MET A 181 4.49 -10.01 -5.34
C MET A 181 5.85 -10.46 -5.91
N CYS A 182 5.85 -11.39 -6.88
CA CYS A 182 7.06 -11.83 -7.56
C CYS A 182 7.75 -10.67 -8.30
N LEU A 183 6.99 -9.89 -9.08
CA LEU A 183 7.48 -8.69 -9.77
C LEU A 183 8.09 -7.67 -8.79
N THR A 184 7.46 -7.50 -7.62
CA THR A 184 7.95 -6.61 -6.55
C THR A 184 9.35 -7.03 -6.08
N ARG A 185 9.59 -8.33 -5.89
CA ARG A 185 10.88 -8.85 -5.42
C ARG A 185 11.97 -8.85 -6.49
N ILE A 186 11.63 -9.13 -7.75
CA ILE A 186 12.64 -9.26 -8.82
C ILE A 186 13.00 -7.93 -9.50
N GLN A 187 12.13 -6.92 -9.48
CA GLN A 187 12.42 -5.65 -10.16
C GLN A 187 13.74 -4.98 -9.73
N PRO A 188 14.21 -5.04 -8.46
CA PRO A 188 15.49 -4.44 -8.08
C PRO A 188 16.69 -5.19 -8.65
N LEU A 189 16.50 -6.44 -9.11
CA LEU A 189 17.53 -7.28 -9.73
C LEU A 189 17.69 -6.99 -11.23
N LEU A 190 16.74 -6.25 -11.84
CA LEU A 190 16.84 -5.83 -13.23
C LEU A 190 17.98 -4.82 -13.41
N ARG A 191 18.60 -4.87 -14.58
CA ARG A 191 19.62 -3.90 -15.00
C ARG A 191 19.05 -2.46 -14.94
N PRO A 192 19.80 -1.46 -14.43
CA PRO A 192 19.30 -0.08 -14.30
C PRO A 192 18.81 0.54 -15.61
N GLU A 193 19.37 0.14 -16.75
CA GLU A 193 19.05 0.67 -18.07
C GLU A 193 17.76 0.06 -18.67
N SER A 194 17.19 -0.96 -18.02
CA SER A 194 16.03 -1.67 -18.56
C SER A 194 14.81 -0.74 -18.65
N PRO A 195 14.13 -0.68 -19.81
CA PRO A 195 12.90 0.11 -19.95
C PRO A 195 11.73 -0.45 -19.11
N ILE A 196 11.85 -1.68 -18.61
CA ILE A 196 10.84 -2.37 -17.80
C ILE A 196 10.58 -1.61 -16.49
N HIS A 197 11.56 -0.94 -15.89
CA HIS A 197 11.37 -0.19 -14.63
C HIS A 197 10.24 0.85 -14.75
N ARG A 198 10.19 1.58 -15.86
CA ARG A 198 9.14 2.58 -16.11
C ARG A 198 7.81 1.94 -16.48
N ALA A 199 7.82 0.79 -17.14
CA ALA A 199 6.62 0.01 -17.43
C ALA A 199 5.97 -0.48 -16.12
N LEU A 200 6.77 -1.00 -15.17
CA LEU A 200 6.30 -1.52 -13.89
C LEU A 200 5.64 -0.45 -13.01
N PHE A 201 6.03 0.83 -13.12
CA PHE A 201 5.30 1.93 -12.50
C PHE A 201 3.82 1.92 -12.94
N TRP A 202 3.58 1.84 -14.24
CA TRP A 202 2.23 1.84 -14.80
C TRP A 202 1.48 0.54 -14.55
N VAL A 203 2.17 -0.61 -14.55
CA VAL A 203 1.59 -1.89 -14.12
C VAL A 203 1.07 -1.76 -12.68
N ALA A 204 1.85 -1.17 -11.78
CA ALA A 204 1.44 -0.97 -10.39
C ALA A 204 0.18 -0.07 -10.29
N ILE A 205 0.15 1.05 -11.03
CA ILE A 205 -1.03 1.93 -11.08
C ILE A 205 -2.26 1.17 -11.60
N SER A 206 -2.14 0.42 -12.69
CA SER A 206 -3.26 -0.37 -13.23
C SER A 206 -3.75 -1.45 -12.27
N VAL A 207 -2.86 -2.07 -11.48
CA VAL A 207 -3.28 -3.01 -10.42
C VAL A 207 -4.12 -2.31 -9.34
N LEU A 208 -3.79 -1.08 -8.96
CA LEU A 208 -4.60 -0.31 -8.00
C LEU A 208 -6.01 -0.03 -8.54
N GLN A 209 -6.18 0.07 -9.86
CA GLN A 209 -7.46 0.35 -10.51
C GLN A 209 -8.44 -0.82 -10.49
N LEU A 210 -7.96 -2.04 -10.22
CA LEU A 210 -8.79 -3.25 -10.15
C LEU A 210 -9.79 -3.25 -8.98
N ASP A 211 -9.66 -2.31 -8.04
CA ASP A 211 -10.55 -2.14 -6.87
C ASP A 211 -10.71 -3.40 -5.98
N GLU A 212 -9.71 -4.28 -5.98
CA GLU A 212 -9.67 -5.47 -5.12
C GLU A 212 -8.71 -5.22 -3.94
N ILE A 213 -9.11 -5.61 -2.73
CA ILE A 213 -8.39 -5.31 -1.49
C ILE A 213 -6.99 -5.92 -1.48
N THR A 214 -6.88 -7.23 -1.74
CA THR A 214 -5.59 -7.93 -1.71
C THR A 214 -4.65 -7.44 -2.83
N LEU A 215 -5.18 -7.24 -4.04
CA LEU A 215 -4.44 -6.71 -5.18
C LEU A 215 -4.01 -5.27 -4.97
N TYR A 216 -4.84 -4.42 -4.34
CA TYR A 216 -4.46 -3.05 -4.01
C TYR A 216 -3.27 -3.03 -3.05
N GLY A 217 -3.28 -3.87 -2.02
CA GLY A 217 -2.15 -4.04 -1.11
C GLY A 217 -0.87 -4.46 -1.82
N ALA A 218 -0.94 -5.45 -2.71
CA ALA A 218 0.18 -5.93 -3.50
C ALA A 218 0.68 -4.89 -4.53
N GLY A 219 -0.24 -4.23 -5.24
CA GLY A 219 0.06 -3.17 -6.21
C GLY A 219 0.72 -1.95 -5.58
N LEU A 220 0.30 -1.58 -4.37
CA LEU A 220 0.93 -0.49 -3.61
C LEU A 220 2.36 -0.86 -3.17
N ALA A 221 2.60 -2.13 -2.81
CA ALA A 221 3.94 -2.62 -2.51
C ALA A 221 4.84 -2.62 -3.75
N LEU A 222 4.30 -3.04 -4.91
CA LEU A 222 5.00 -2.96 -6.20
C LEU A 222 5.41 -1.52 -6.52
N LEU A 223 4.47 -0.57 -6.38
CA LEU A 223 4.70 0.85 -6.62
C LEU A 223 5.76 1.43 -5.67
N GLU A 224 5.69 1.10 -4.39
CA GLU A 224 6.66 1.54 -3.40
C GLU A 224 8.08 1.08 -3.78
N GLN A 225 8.25 -0.22 -4.03
CA GLN A 225 9.53 -0.78 -4.40
C GLN A 225 10.03 -0.23 -5.75
N ASN A 226 9.11 0.05 -6.68
CA ASN A 226 9.43 0.62 -7.99
C ASN A 226 9.98 2.04 -7.86
N LEU A 227 9.29 2.90 -7.10
CA LEU A 227 9.74 4.27 -6.83
C LEU A 227 11.07 4.29 -6.09
N HIS A 228 11.28 3.38 -5.13
CA HIS A 228 12.57 3.23 -4.45
C HIS A 228 13.68 2.86 -5.44
N THR A 229 13.43 1.89 -6.32
CA THR A 229 14.38 1.40 -7.33
C THR A 229 14.73 2.49 -8.35
N LEU A 230 13.74 3.19 -8.88
CA LEU A 230 13.95 4.32 -9.81
C LEU A 230 14.73 5.47 -9.14
N LYS A 231 14.43 5.75 -7.86
CA LYS A 231 15.14 6.77 -7.10
C LYS A 231 16.60 6.38 -6.81
N SER A 232 16.87 5.13 -6.42
CA SER A 232 18.24 4.67 -6.13
C SER A 232 19.11 4.62 -7.38
N GLN A 233 18.52 4.39 -8.55
CA GLN A 233 19.17 4.45 -9.85
C GLN A 233 19.37 5.88 -10.39
N GLY A 234 18.94 6.91 -9.64
CA GLY A 234 19.06 8.31 -10.07
C GLY A 234 18.19 8.67 -11.27
N CYS A 235 17.10 7.94 -11.52
CA CYS A 235 16.20 8.19 -12.67
C CYS A 235 15.61 9.60 -12.65
N PHE A 236 15.45 10.17 -11.44
CA PHE A 236 14.90 11.50 -11.18
C PHE A 236 15.96 12.56 -10.87
N ASP A 237 17.26 12.24 -10.93
CA ASP A 237 18.32 13.19 -10.58
C ASP A 237 18.60 14.21 -11.70
N LYS A 238 18.09 13.94 -12.90
CA LYS A 238 18.10 14.88 -14.02
C LYS A 238 17.07 16.00 -13.77
N LYS A 239 17.19 17.12 -14.48
CA LYS A 239 16.22 18.24 -14.40
C LYS A 239 14.78 17.86 -14.82
N GLU A 240 14.55 16.63 -15.26
CA GLU A 240 13.22 16.16 -15.67
C GLU A 240 12.37 15.82 -14.44
N THR A 241 11.12 16.24 -14.45
CA THR A 241 10.19 15.92 -13.35
C THR A 241 9.75 14.46 -13.40
N ILE A 242 9.28 13.91 -12.27
CA ILE A 242 8.69 12.55 -12.25
C ILE A 242 7.55 12.42 -13.27
N ALA A 243 6.75 13.48 -13.43
CA ALA A 243 5.67 13.53 -14.40
C ALA A 243 6.21 13.38 -15.83
N GLU A 244 7.23 14.15 -16.21
CA GLU A 244 7.85 14.06 -17.53
C GLU A 244 8.46 12.68 -17.80
N VAL A 245 9.22 12.13 -16.83
CA VAL A 245 9.89 10.84 -17.00
C VAL A 245 8.86 9.71 -17.17
N MET A 246 7.79 9.70 -16.38
CA MET A 246 6.77 8.63 -16.43
C MET A 246 5.84 8.78 -17.63
N MET A 247 5.47 10.01 -18.01
CA MET A 247 4.56 10.27 -19.14
C MET A 247 5.17 9.88 -20.49
N LYS A 248 6.50 9.94 -20.65
CA LYS A 248 7.20 9.43 -21.86
C LYS A 248 6.88 7.96 -22.16
N THR A 249 6.69 7.13 -21.13
CA THR A 249 6.30 5.71 -21.32
C THR A 249 4.87 5.58 -21.83
N ARG A 250 3.98 6.54 -21.51
CA ARG A 250 2.59 6.54 -21.95
C ARG A 250 2.42 6.95 -23.42
N GLU A 251 3.30 7.76 -23.99
CA GLU A 251 3.14 8.32 -25.34
C GLU A 251 2.85 7.26 -26.41
N LYS A 252 3.53 6.11 -26.36
CA LYS A 252 3.33 5.00 -27.30
C LYS A 252 2.01 4.24 -27.09
N LEU A 253 1.41 4.37 -25.91
CA LEU A 253 0.24 3.63 -25.44
C LEU A 253 -0.94 4.55 -25.09
N GLU A 254 -0.92 5.80 -25.57
CA GLU A 254 -1.83 6.87 -25.16
C GLU A 254 -3.30 6.45 -25.22
N TRP A 255 -3.70 5.74 -26.28
CA TRP A 255 -5.08 5.28 -26.45
C TRP A 255 -5.53 4.28 -25.38
N HIS A 256 -4.64 3.40 -24.94
CA HIS A 256 -4.93 2.41 -23.89
C HIS A 256 -5.01 3.09 -22.52
N PHE A 257 -4.03 3.94 -22.21
CA PHE A 257 -4.02 4.67 -20.94
C PHE A 257 -5.19 5.66 -20.82
N LYS A 258 -5.63 6.26 -21.93
CA LYS A 258 -6.81 7.15 -21.92
C LYS A 258 -8.09 6.41 -21.52
N GLN A 259 -8.25 5.15 -21.92
CA GLN A 259 -9.40 4.35 -21.49
C GLN A 259 -9.34 4.00 -20.00
N LEU A 260 -8.18 3.59 -19.51
CA LEU A 260 -7.97 3.34 -18.07
C LEU A 260 -8.23 4.60 -17.23
N ASP A 261 -7.66 5.73 -17.62
CA ASP A 261 -7.85 7.02 -16.97
C ASP A 261 -9.34 7.44 -16.99
N HIS A 262 -10.06 7.17 -18.10
CA HIS A 262 -11.49 7.46 -18.22
C HIS A 262 -12.37 6.58 -17.33
N ALA A 263 -12.07 5.27 -17.26
CA ALA A 263 -12.81 4.32 -16.41
C ALA A 263 -12.76 4.73 -14.93
N VAL A 264 -11.60 5.22 -14.49
CA VAL A 264 -11.41 5.74 -13.12
C VAL A 264 -11.92 7.17 -12.97
N GLY A 265 -11.91 7.96 -14.04
CA GLY A 265 -12.22 9.39 -14.04
C GLY A 265 -11.10 10.26 -13.46
N LEU A 266 -9.84 9.86 -13.67
CA LEU A 266 -8.62 10.53 -13.23
C LEU A 266 -7.64 10.70 -14.40
N SER A 267 -7.40 11.95 -14.82
CA SER A 267 -6.56 12.27 -15.97
C SER A 267 -5.11 12.59 -15.56
N PHE A 268 -4.18 11.69 -15.85
CA PHE A 268 -2.74 11.97 -15.66
C PHE A 268 -2.23 13.05 -16.65
N ARG A 269 -2.91 13.22 -17.79
CA ARG A 269 -2.60 14.27 -18.76
C ARG A 269 -2.99 15.66 -18.26
N SER A 270 -4.08 15.77 -17.52
CA SER A 270 -4.55 17.04 -16.95
C SER A 270 -3.67 17.47 -15.78
N ASN A 271 -3.45 16.56 -14.82
CA ASN A 271 -2.51 16.81 -13.73
C ASN A 271 -1.98 15.48 -13.17
N PHE A 272 -0.69 15.20 -13.41
CA PHE A 272 -0.04 13.96 -12.99
C PHE A 272 -0.10 13.74 -11.48
N HIS A 273 0.18 14.78 -10.69
CA HIS A 273 0.30 14.67 -9.24
C HIS A 273 -1.04 14.38 -8.57
N PHE A 274 -2.10 15.09 -8.94
CA PHE A 274 -3.45 14.81 -8.43
C PHE A 274 -4.01 13.49 -8.92
N ALA A 275 -3.71 13.06 -10.15
CA ALA A 275 -4.12 11.75 -10.63
C ALA A 275 -3.46 10.65 -9.78
N LEU A 276 -2.16 10.75 -9.52
CA LEU A 276 -1.45 9.81 -8.67
C LEU A 276 -2.01 9.82 -7.22
N VAL A 277 -2.23 10.99 -6.63
CA VAL A 277 -2.85 11.11 -5.31
C VAL A 277 -4.23 10.47 -5.26
N GLY A 278 -5.06 10.66 -6.29
CA GLY A 278 -6.38 10.04 -6.38
C GLY A 278 -6.34 8.50 -6.31
N HIS A 279 -5.29 7.88 -6.86
CA HIS A 279 -5.08 6.43 -6.75
C HIS A 279 -4.60 6.02 -5.35
N LEU A 280 -3.75 6.84 -4.73
CA LEU A 280 -3.08 6.53 -3.46
C LEU A 280 -3.95 6.74 -2.23
N ILE A 281 -4.77 7.80 -2.17
CA ILE A 281 -5.57 8.11 -0.96
C ILE A 281 -6.62 7.05 -0.65
N LYS A 282 -6.98 6.21 -1.63
CA LYS A 282 -7.79 5.00 -1.40
C LYS A 282 -7.14 4.03 -0.41
N GLY A 283 -5.81 4.01 -0.34
CA GLY A 283 -5.04 3.15 0.56
C GLY A 283 -5.28 3.45 2.04
N PHE A 284 -5.71 4.67 2.38
CA PHE A 284 -6.17 5.02 3.73
C PHE A 284 -7.52 4.38 4.09
N ARG A 285 -8.18 3.69 3.17
CA ARG A 285 -9.41 2.92 3.39
C ARG A 285 -9.17 1.42 3.43
N HIS A 286 -7.92 0.99 3.33
CA HIS A 286 -7.56 -0.42 3.35
C HIS A 286 -7.75 -1.01 4.77
N PRO A 287 -8.31 -2.23 4.92
CA PRO A 287 -8.56 -2.82 6.23
C PRO A 287 -7.29 -3.19 7.00
N THR A 288 -6.18 -3.44 6.30
CA THR A 288 -4.89 -3.76 6.91
C THR A 288 -4.08 -2.49 7.23
N PRO A 289 -3.70 -2.24 8.50
CA PRO A 289 -2.95 -1.05 8.91
C PRO A 289 -1.59 -0.87 8.24
N THR A 290 -0.93 -1.97 7.85
CA THR A 290 0.36 -1.92 7.15
C THR A 290 0.25 -1.33 5.74
N THR A 291 -0.90 -1.49 5.07
CA THR A 291 -1.18 -0.85 3.78
C THR A 291 -1.48 0.64 3.96
N VAL A 292 -2.18 1.01 5.04
CA VAL A 292 -2.42 2.41 5.41
C VAL A 292 -1.09 3.12 5.66
N SER A 293 -0.19 2.53 6.46
CA SER A 293 1.13 3.13 6.73
C SER A 293 2.02 3.16 5.48
N ARG A 294 1.94 2.15 4.60
CA ARG A 294 2.60 2.16 3.29
C ARG A 294 2.12 3.31 2.42
N THR A 295 0.83 3.63 2.45
CA THR A 295 0.26 4.76 1.70
C THR A 295 0.94 6.08 2.12
N SER A 296 1.06 6.33 3.42
CA SER A 296 1.77 7.52 3.94
C SER A 296 3.24 7.54 3.52
N ARG A 297 3.93 6.39 3.55
CA ARG A 297 5.33 6.26 3.13
C ARG A 297 5.52 6.57 1.64
N VAL A 298 4.66 6.04 0.77
CA VAL A 298 4.71 6.30 -0.67
C VAL A 298 4.49 7.78 -0.97
N LEU A 299 3.48 8.42 -0.36
CA LEU A 299 3.24 9.85 -0.50
C LEU A 299 4.43 10.69 -0.02
N THR A 300 5.04 10.32 1.11
CA THR A 300 6.22 11.00 1.65
C THR A 300 7.46 10.80 0.77
N MET A 301 7.62 9.61 0.19
CA MET A 301 8.69 9.33 -0.77
C MET A 301 8.55 10.18 -2.03
N LEU A 302 7.32 10.38 -2.54
CA LEU A 302 7.02 11.23 -3.68
C LEU A 302 7.38 12.70 -3.42
N LEU A 303 7.06 13.23 -2.22
CA LEU A 303 7.53 14.55 -1.80
C LEU A 303 9.06 14.67 -1.86
N GLY A 304 9.76 13.66 -1.36
CA GLY A 304 11.23 13.61 -1.44
C GLY A 304 11.77 13.51 -2.87
N ILE A 305 11.07 12.80 -3.76
CA ILE A 305 11.45 12.69 -5.18
C ILE A 305 11.29 14.04 -5.89
N ILE A 306 10.22 14.79 -5.61
CA ILE A 306 9.94 16.08 -6.26
C ILE A 306 10.86 17.19 -5.75
N ALA A 307 11.18 17.19 -4.46
CA ALA A 307 11.99 18.25 -3.86
C ALA A 307 13.49 18.13 -4.18
N LYS A 308 14.02 16.91 -4.32
CA LYS A 308 15.46 16.64 -4.48
C LYS A 308 16.10 17.35 -5.68
N PRO A 309 15.54 17.30 -6.92
CA PRO A 309 16.17 17.89 -8.11
C PRO A 309 16.22 19.43 -8.05
N LEU A 310 15.32 20.04 -7.29
CA LEU A 310 15.22 21.48 -7.11
C LEU A 310 15.95 21.98 -5.84
N HIS A 311 16.56 21.07 -5.08
CA HIS A 311 17.18 21.35 -3.78
C HIS A 311 16.26 22.10 -2.80
N ARG A 312 14.97 21.76 -2.82
CA ARG A 312 13.93 22.35 -1.98
C ARG A 312 13.71 21.52 -0.71
N ASP A 313 13.06 22.13 0.28
CA ASP A 313 12.52 21.37 1.41
C ASP A 313 11.39 20.46 0.92
N LYS A 314 11.33 19.21 1.41
CA LYS A 314 10.31 18.24 0.97
C LYS A 314 8.88 18.66 1.31
N PHE A 315 8.69 19.61 2.23
CA PHE A 315 7.39 20.14 2.64
C PHE A 315 7.07 21.52 2.07
N GLU A 316 7.96 22.11 1.28
CA GLU A 316 7.69 23.38 0.61
C GLU A 316 6.44 23.24 -0.28
N VAL A 317 5.46 24.11 -0.07
CA VAL A 317 4.22 24.13 -0.85
C VAL A 317 4.51 24.69 -2.23
N THR A 318 4.20 23.90 -3.26
CA THR A 318 4.39 24.21 -4.68
C THR A 318 3.23 23.60 -5.47
N PRO A 319 2.99 24.02 -6.73
CA PRO A 319 1.97 23.40 -7.58
C PRO A 319 2.10 21.86 -7.73
N ASP A 320 3.33 21.33 -7.62
CA ASP A 320 3.60 19.89 -7.75
C ASP A 320 3.51 19.14 -6.41
N SER A 321 3.97 19.76 -5.32
CA SER A 321 3.99 19.14 -3.99
C SER A 321 2.64 19.19 -3.27
N VAL A 322 1.79 20.18 -3.59
CA VAL A 322 0.53 20.45 -2.87
C VAL A 322 -0.42 19.25 -2.87
N ALA A 323 -0.46 18.46 -3.94
CA ALA A 323 -1.32 17.27 -4.01
C ALA A 323 -0.96 16.26 -2.89
N TYR A 324 0.34 15.99 -2.71
CA TYR A 324 0.84 15.05 -1.71
C TYR A 324 0.77 15.61 -0.28
N LEU A 325 1.06 16.90 -0.10
CA LEU A 325 0.91 17.57 1.20
C LEU A 325 -0.54 17.53 1.66
N THR A 326 -1.47 17.83 0.76
CA THR A 326 -2.92 17.78 1.02
C THR A 326 -3.37 16.35 1.38
N ALA A 327 -2.85 15.34 0.70
CA ALA A 327 -3.14 13.94 1.00
C ALA A 327 -2.64 13.50 2.39
N LEU A 328 -1.54 14.09 2.88
CA LEU A 328 -0.89 13.71 4.13
C LEU A 328 -1.31 14.56 5.33
N VAL A 329 -1.94 15.71 5.13
CA VAL A 329 -2.17 16.71 6.18
C VAL A 329 -2.97 16.19 7.37
N ALA A 330 -3.90 15.25 7.15
CA ALA A 330 -4.68 14.66 8.22
C ALA A 330 -3.90 13.61 9.04
N VAL A 331 -2.97 12.92 8.40
CA VAL A 331 -2.33 11.68 8.92
C VAL A 331 -0.86 11.87 9.32
N SER A 332 -0.24 13.01 8.96
CA SER A 332 1.18 13.29 9.24
C SER A 332 1.34 14.53 10.10
N GLU A 333 1.84 14.35 11.32
CA GLU A 333 2.18 15.47 12.22
C GLU A 333 3.30 16.35 11.66
N GLU A 334 4.28 15.73 10.97
CA GLU A 334 5.40 16.43 10.35
C GLU A 334 4.89 17.42 9.29
N VAL A 335 3.94 16.99 8.44
CA VAL A 335 3.30 17.88 7.45
C VAL A 335 2.51 18.99 8.14
N ARG A 336 1.70 18.67 9.16
CA ARG A 336 0.91 19.68 9.89
C ARG A 336 1.79 20.74 10.57
N SER A 337 2.96 20.36 11.06
CA SER A 337 3.90 21.29 11.71
C SER A 337 4.62 22.22 10.73
N ARG A 338 4.60 21.89 9.43
CA ARG A 338 5.33 22.60 8.38
C ARG A 338 4.42 23.33 7.39
N CYS A 339 3.16 22.91 7.27
CA CYS A 339 2.16 23.51 6.41
C CYS A 339 1.08 24.11 7.31
N HIS A 340 1.09 25.41 7.55
CA HIS A 340 0.16 26.05 8.48
C HIS A 340 -1.13 26.53 7.79
N VAL A 341 -2.17 26.72 8.59
CA VAL A 341 -3.39 27.45 8.23
C VAL A 341 -3.20 28.92 8.63
N LYS A 342 -3.23 29.88 7.70
CA LYS A 342 -3.05 31.33 7.98
C LYS A 342 -4.15 31.87 8.89
N HIS A 343 -5.38 31.39 8.70
CA HIS A 343 -6.56 31.85 9.43
C HIS A 343 -6.93 30.97 10.64
N ALA A 344 -5.97 30.20 11.19
CA ALA A 344 -6.21 29.43 12.39
C ALA A 344 -6.67 30.38 13.51
N LEU A 345 -7.90 30.17 14.01
CA LEU A 345 -8.44 30.90 15.15
C LEU A 345 -7.38 30.96 16.26
N PRO A 346 -7.16 32.11 16.92
CA PRO A 346 -6.18 32.21 17.98
C PRO A 346 -6.49 31.16 19.05
N ARG A 347 -5.49 30.35 19.39
CA ARG A 347 -5.52 29.53 20.62
C ARG A 347 -5.88 30.46 21.76
N TRP A 348 -7.08 30.31 22.32
CA TRP A 348 -7.42 30.97 23.57
C TRP A 348 -6.38 30.52 24.61
N PRO A 349 -5.67 31.42 25.32
CA PRO A 349 -4.75 31.00 26.37
C PRO A 349 -5.57 30.31 27.46
N ALA A 350 -5.37 29.02 27.60
CA ALA A 350 -5.76 28.29 28.80
C ALA A 350 -4.78 28.69 29.92
N ASP A 351 -4.96 29.88 30.49
CA ASP A 351 -4.32 30.32 31.73
C ASP A 351 -5.09 31.52 32.30
N LEU A 352 -6.30 31.25 32.79
CA LEU A 352 -6.96 32.10 33.78
C LEU A 352 -7.54 31.20 34.88
N SER A 353 -6.65 30.49 35.55
CA SER A 353 -6.92 29.93 36.88
C SER A 353 -5.67 30.02 37.72
N SER A 354 -5.55 31.10 38.50
CA SER A 354 -5.04 31.15 39.89
C SER A 354 -4.36 32.48 40.19
N SER A 355 -5.13 33.39 40.76
CA SER A 355 -4.58 34.41 41.66
C SER A 355 -5.68 34.77 42.65
N VAL A 356 -5.70 33.99 43.73
CA VAL A 356 -6.36 34.35 44.99
C VAL A 356 -5.50 35.44 45.61
N GLU A 357 -6.03 36.66 45.71
CA GLU A 357 -5.53 37.64 46.67
C GLU A 357 -6.68 38.24 47.47
N ASN A 358 -6.53 38.13 48.79
CA ASN A 358 -7.37 38.70 49.83
C ASN A 358 -7.24 40.23 49.86
N GLY A 359 -8.33 40.93 50.16
CA GLY A 359 -8.31 42.34 50.55
C GLY A 359 -9.67 42.83 51.04
N GLU A 360 -9.74 43.18 52.32
CA GLU A 360 -10.94 43.52 53.09
C GLU A 360 -11.58 44.89 52.74
N ALA A 361 -12.80 45.05 53.26
CA ALA A 361 -13.79 46.09 53.03
C ALA A 361 -13.45 47.51 53.52
N SER A 362 -14.09 48.52 52.92
CA SER A 362 -14.67 49.69 53.62
C SER A 362 -15.65 50.49 52.74
N GLY A 363 -16.71 50.99 53.36
CA GLY A 363 -17.96 51.47 52.74
C GLY A 363 -17.96 52.87 52.11
N GLY A 364 -19.07 53.20 51.45
CA GLY A 364 -19.33 54.56 50.92
C GLY A 364 -20.48 54.64 49.93
N VAL A 365 -21.68 54.89 50.44
CA VAL A 365 -22.98 54.97 49.74
C VAL A 365 -23.07 56.14 48.75
N GLN A 366 -23.64 55.91 47.56
CA GLN A 366 -24.65 56.82 46.97
C GLN A 366 -25.47 56.11 45.88
N ALA A 367 -26.75 55.92 46.19
CA ALA A 367 -27.76 55.36 45.31
C ALA A 367 -28.49 56.50 44.56
N ILE A 368 -28.61 56.39 43.23
CA ILE A 368 -29.64 57.06 42.45
C ILE A 368 -30.20 56.06 41.41
N GLY A 369 -31.45 55.63 41.67
CA GLY A 369 -32.50 55.30 40.69
C GLY A 369 -32.22 54.33 39.55
N LEU A 370 -32.70 53.09 39.68
CA LEU A 370 -33.16 52.29 38.53
C LEU A 370 -34.48 52.87 38.00
N PRO A 371 -34.74 52.74 36.68
CA PRO A 371 -35.66 51.68 36.30
C PRO A 371 -35.13 50.78 35.17
N LEU A 372 -35.60 49.54 35.25
CA LEU A 372 -35.39 48.44 34.31
C LEU A 372 -35.99 48.74 32.92
N SER A 373 -35.16 48.60 31.88
CA SER A 373 -35.44 47.92 30.60
C SER A 373 -34.62 48.54 29.46
N ARG A 374 -33.77 47.74 28.80
CA ARG A 374 -33.77 47.52 27.34
C ARG A 374 -32.47 46.83 26.91
N ARG A 375 -32.65 45.60 26.42
CA ARG A 375 -31.68 44.72 25.78
C ARG A 375 -30.96 45.45 24.64
N GLN A 376 -29.66 45.75 24.80
CA GLN A 376 -28.81 46.35 23.76
C GLN A 376 -27.91 45.27 23.15
N LYS A 377 -27.87 45.24 21.81
CA LYS A 377 -27.36 44.15 20.98
C LYS A 377 -25.83 44.14 20.92
N SER A 378 -25.23 42.95 21.02
CA SER A 378 -23.79 42.67 20.98
C SER A 378 -23.10 42.88 19.62
N TRP A 379 -23.82 43.39 18.61
CA TRP A 379 -23.31 43.51 17.23
C TRP A 379 -22.44 44.76 17.00
N ASP A 380 -22.61 45.81 17.81
CA ASP A 380 -21.94 47.11 17.57
C ASP A 380 -20.45 47.14 17.99
N ILE A 381 -19.99 46.16 18.78
CA ILE A 381 -18.60 46.09 19.29
C ILE A 381 -17.67 45.34 18.30
N LEU A 382 -18.22 44.40 17.53
CA LEU A 382 -17.48 43.64 16.50
C LEU A 382 -17.16 44.48 15.26
N ASP A 383 -18.06 45.42 14.90
CA ASP A 383 -17.88 46.27 13.73
C ASP A 383 -16.74 47.30 13.92
N GLN A 384 -16.57 47.78 15.16
CA GLN A 384 -15.55 48.78 15.50
C GLN A 384 -14.12 48.19 15.57
N SER A 385 -14.00 46.90 15.88
CA SER A 385 -12.72 46.18 15.90
C SER A 385 -12.28 45.74 14.50
N ALA A 386 -13.22 45.37 13.62
CA ALA A 386 -12.95 45.09 12.20
C ALA A 386 -12.45 46.33 11.43
N LEU A 387 -13.02 47.51 11.70
CA LEU A 387 -12.61 48.77 11.08
C LEU A 387 -11.25 49.31 11.57
N GLN A 388 -10.84 49.00 12.79
CA GLN A 388 -9.51 49.35 13.31
C GLN A 388 -8.41 48.48 12.71
N PHE A 389 -8.69 47.21 12.40
CA PHE A 389 -7.74 46.29 11.77
C PHE A 389 -7.43 46.68 10.31
N ALA A 390 -8.43 47.18 9.57
CA ALA A 390 -8.27 47.61 8.18
C ALA A 390 -7.42 48.90 8.00
N ARG A 391 -7.20 49.70 9.06
CA ARG A 391 -6.43 50.95 8.98
C ARG A 391 -4.93 50.80 9.22
N GLN A 392 -4.43 49.66 9.68
CA GLN A 392 -3.02 49.48 10.06
C GLN A 392 -2.12 48.85 8.99
N HIS A 393 -2.66 48.26 7.92
CA HIS A 393 -1.85 47.69 6.82
C HIS A 393 -1.72 48.65 5.63
N LYS A 394 -0.80 49.61 5.76
CA LYS A 394 -0.23 50.34 4.61
C LYS A 394 0.89 49.49 4.01
N VAL A 395 0.74 49.11 2.74
CA VAL A 395 1.71 48.39 1.90
C VAL A 395 3.04 49.15 1.78
N PRO A 396 4.21 48.55 2.07
CA PRO A 396 5.49 49.03 1.57
C PRO A 396 5.86 48.30 0.26
N THR A 397 6.27 49.09 -0.72
CA THR A 397 6.73 48.72 -2.06
C THR A 397 8.09 47.99 -2.06
N LEU A 398 8.22 47.11 -3.06
CA LEU A 398 9.34 46.22 -3.45
C LEU A 398 10.78 46.72 -3.29
N GLN A 399 11.67 45.79 -2.92
CA GLN A 399 13.07 45.77 -3.36
C GLN A 399 13.54 44.34 -3.63
N GLU A 400 13.89 44.04 -4.88
CA GLU A 400 14.55 42.81 -5.32
C GLU A 400 15.92 42.63 -4.64
N ARG A 401 16.16 41.44 -4.08
CA ARG A 401 17.52 40.88 -3.95
C ARG A 401 17.46 39.37 -3.83
N GLY A 402 17.97 38.68 -4.86
CA GLY A 402 18.16 37.24 -4.84
C GLY A 402 19.23 36.83 -3.84
N SER A 403 18.87 35.93 -2.93
CA SER A 403 19.79 35.05 -2.19
C SER A 403 19.00 34.13 -1.25
N ARG A 404 19.11 32.82 -1.47
CA ARG A 404 18.91 31.71 -0.52
C ARG A 404 18.02 32.01 0.71
N SER A 405 16.73 31.70 0.61
CA SER A 405 15.85 31.61 1.78
C SER A 405 15.49 30.15 2.04
N SER A 406 16.04 29.56 3.10
CA SER A 406 15.34 28.51 3.82
C SER A 406 13.97 29.08 4.17
N VAL A 407 12.89 28.48 3.67
CA VAL A 407 11.52 28.91 3.99
C VAL A 407 11.40 28.92 5.51
N SER A 408 11.22 30.09 6.12
CA SER A 408 10.88 30.17 7.53
C SER A 408 9.61 29.37 7.73
N ASN A 409 9.58 28.43 8.68
CA ASN A 409 8.42 27.54 8.91
C ASN A 409 7.08 28.29 9.03
N GLU A 410 7.10 29.58 9.37
CA GLU A 410 5.91 30.43 9.49
C GLU A 410 5.30 30.90 8.16
N SER A 411 6.01 30.83 7.04
CA SER A 411 5.53 31.29 5.72
C SER A 411 5.01 30.18 4.81
N ASN A 412 5.14 28.91 5.20
CA ASN A 412 4.74 27.78 4.36
C ASN A 412 3.28 27.39 4.63
N VAL A 413 2.38 27.91 3.81
CA VAL A 413 0.93 27.80 4.00
C VAL A 413 0.36 26.92 2.91
N LEU A 414 -0.43 25.91 3.30
CA LEU A 414 -0.93 24.91 2.35
C LEU A 414 -1.84 25.51 1.29
N LEU A 415 -2.71 26.44 1.71
CA LEU A 415 -3.72 27.09 0.89
C LEU A 415 -3.29 28.53 0.57
N ASP A 416 -2.11 28.71 -0.02
CA ASP A 416 -1.64 30.03 -0.42
C ASP A 416 -2.06 30.40 -1.85
N PRO A 417 -2.90 31.43 -2.09
CA PRO A 417 -3.30 31.86 -3.43
C PRO A 417 -2.14 32.29 -4.32
N GLU A 418 -1.05 32.81 -3.74
CA GLU A 418 0.10 33.26 -4.52
C GLU A 418 0.88 32.08 -5.10
N VAL A 419 0.90 30.97 -4.37
CA VAL A 419 1.54 29.71 -4.82
C VAL A 419 0.59 28.89 -5.71
N LEU A 420 -0.72 28.98 -5.47
CA LEU A 420 -1.77 28.23 -6.15
C LEU A 420 -2.68 29.16 -6.98
N PRO A 421 -2.19 29.80 -8.07
CA PRO A 421 -2.99 30.75 -8.85
C PRO A 421 -4.05 30.07 -9.74
N ASP A 422 -3.88 28.79 -10.08
CA ASP A 422 -4.77 28.07 -10.97
C ASP A 422 -6.03 27.56 -10.24
N LEU A 423 -7.20 27.99 -10.72
CA LEU A 423 -8.52 27.56 -10.22
C LEU A 423 -8.69 26.04 -10.28
N SER A 424 -8.11 25.37 -11.28
CA SER A 424 -8.17 23.92 -11.40
C SER A 424 -7.44 23.24 -10.24
N ILE A 425 -6.23 23.69 -9.90
CA ILE A 425 -5.43 23.20 -8.78
C ILE A 425 -6.16 23.48 -7.46
N GLN A 426 -6.68 24.69 -7.27
CA GLN A 426 -7.45 25.05 -6.07
C GLN A 426 -8.64 24.10 -5.86
N ALA A 427 -9.43 23.85 -6.92
CA ALA A 427 -10.57 22.93 -6.85
C ALA A 427 -10.13 21.49 -6.54
N LEU A 428 -9.00 21.03 -7.10
CA LEU A 428 -8.45 19.70 -6.83
C LEU A 428 -7.96 19.55 -5.39
N VAL A 429 -7.27 20.55 -4.83
CA VAL A 429 -6.87 20.58 -3.40
C VAL A 429 -8.10 20.45 -2.51
N LEU A 430 -9.11 21.30 -2.74
CA LEU A 430 -10.37 21.25 -1.99
C LEU A 430 -11.07 19.90 -2.14
N THR A 431 -11.04 19.30 -3.33
CA THR A 431 -11.67 18.00 -3.59
C THR A 431 -10.94 16.87 -2.87
N VAL A 432 -9.61 16.89 -2.81
CA VAL A 432 -8.84 15.93 -2.00
C VAL A 432 -9.21 16.07 -0.52
N LEU A 433 -9.21 17.29 0.04
CA LEU A 433 -9.62 17.53 1.43
C LEU A 433 -11.04 17.03 1.71
N ALA A 434 -11.99 17.37 0.85
CA ALA A 434 -13.38 16.94 0.98
C ALA A 434 -13.53 15.41 0.88
N THR A 435 -12.76 14.77 0.01
CA THR A 435 -12.74 13.30 -0.13
C THR A 435 -12.19 12.62 1.12
N LEU A 436 -11.12 13.17 1.70
CA LEU A 436 -10.55 12.67 2.96
C LEU A 436 -11.57 12.77 4.10
N VAL A 437 -12.26 13.91 4.24
CA VAL A 437 -13.30 14.12 5.27
C VAL A 437 -14.49 13.18 5.08
N LYS A 438 -14.98 13.06 3.85
CA LYS A 438 -16.15 12.25 3.52
C LYS A 438 -16.00 10.81 4.01
N TYR A 439 -14.79 10.26 3.91
CA TYR A 439 -14.50 8.87 4.24
C TYR A 439 -13.65 8.68 5.51
N SER A 440 -13.31 9.74 6.24
CA SER A 440 -12.62 9.59 7.54
C SER A 440 -13.62 9.22 8.64
N SER A 441 -13.22 8.26 9.47
CA SER A 441 -13.90 7.85 10.70
C SER A 441 -13.18 8.34 11.96
N ASP A 442 -11.98 8.90 11.82
CA ASP A 442 -11.19 9.40 12.93
C ASP A 442 -11.57 10.85 13.25
N GLU A 443 -11.89 11.13 14.51
CA GLU A 443 -12.31 12.47 14.94
C GLU A 443 -11.17 13.48 14.88
N GLY A 444 -9.93 13.05 15.12
CA GLY A 444 -8.73 13.89 15.05
C GLY A 444 -8.43 14.32 13.62
N GLU A 445 -8.41 13.39 12.68
CA GLU A 445 -8.28 13.65 11.25
C GLU A 445 -9.41 14.57 10.75
N THR A 446 -10.65 14.26 11.14
CA THR A 446 -11.83 15.05 10.78
C THR A 446 -11.68 16.50 11.27
N ARG A 447 -11.25 16.71 12.52
CA ARG A 447 -10.98 18.04 13.08
C ARG A 447 -9.97 18.81 12.25
N VAL A 448 -8.83 18.21 11.95
CA VAL A 448 -7.77 18.85 11.15
C VAL A 448 -8.32 19.26 9.79
N LEU A 449 -8.96 18.33 9.08
CA LEU A 449 -9.43 18.58 7.73
C LEU A 449 -10.51 19.68 7.65
N TYR A 450 -11.41 19.77 8.62
CA TYR A 450 -12.40 20.85 8.66
C TYR A 450 -11.77 22.23 8.91
N GLN A 451 -10.66 22.32 9.65
CA GLN A 451 -9.93 23.58 9.80
C GLN A 451 -9.35 24.06 8.45
N TYR A 452 -8.75 23.15 7.67
CA TYR A 452 -8.27 23.47 6.32
C TYR A 452 -9.41 23.80 5.36
N LEU A 453 -10.54 23.09 5.42
CA LEU A 453 -11.72 23.40 4.60
C LEU A 453 -12.31 24.77 4.96
N ALA A 454 -12.35 25.13 6.24
CA ALA A 454 -12.80 26.45 6.68
C ALA A 454 -11.90 27.56 6.12
N GLU A 455 -10.59 27.41 6.15
CA GLU A 455 -9.68 28.35 5.48
C GLU A 455 -9.89 28.36 3.96
N GLY A 456 -10.01 27.18 3.33
CA GLY A 456 -10.29 27.08 1.90
C GLY A 456 -11.57 27.80 1.47
N SER A 457 -12.59 27.85 2.33
CA SER A 457 -13.83 28.59 2.06
C SER A 457 -13.65 30.11 2.02
N VAL A 458 -12.64 30.63 2.74
CA VAL A 458 -12.28 32.06 2.74
C VAL A 458 -11.34 32.38 1.58
N VAL A 459 -10.35 31.51 1.37
CA VAL A 459 -9.22 31.77 0.47
C VAL A 459 -9.57 31.46 -0.98
N PHE A 460 -10.41 30.44 -1.23
CA PHE A 460 -10.81 29.99 -2.57
C PHE A 460 -12.34 30.04 -2.78
N PRO A 461 -13.02 31.19 -2.54
CA PRO A 461 -14.48 31.27 -2.51
C PRO A 461 -15.14 30.94 -3.86
N LYS A 462 -14.43 31.17 -4.97
CA LYS A 462 -14.94 30.92 -6.34
C LYS A 462 -15.06 29.43 -6.66
N VAL A 463 -14.14 28.60 -6.16
CA VAL A 463 -14.11 27.16 -6.46
C VAL A 463 -14.65 26.31 -5.32
N PHE A 464 -14.79 26.86 -4.11
CA PHE A 464 -15.33 26.14 -2.96
C PHE A 464 -16.69 25.48 -3.20
N PRO A 465 -17.66 26.10 -3.92
CA PRO A 465 -18.94 25.46 -4.20
C PRO A 465 -18.84 24.11 -4.93
N VAL A 466 -17.74 23.83 -5.65
CA VAL A 466 -17.49 22.56 -6.36
C VAL A 466 -17.56 21.35 -5.42
N ILE A 467 -17.13 21.51 -4.16
CA ILE A 467 -17.06 20.41 -3.19
C ILE A 467 -18.27 20.34 -2.26
N HIS A 468 -19.23 21.25 -2.38
CA HIS A 468 -20.39 21.34 -1.48
C HIS A 468 -21.16 20.02 -1.38
N SER A 469 -21.45 19.39 -2.52
CA SER A 469 -22.16 18.09 -2.56
C SER A 469 -21.38 16.94 -1.89
N LEU A 470 -20.06 17.07 -1.74
CA LEU A 470 -19.23 16.06 -1.08
C LEU A 470 -19.27 16.22 0.45
N LEU A 471 -19.44 17.45 0.93
CA LEU A 471 -19.45 17.80 2.35
C LEU A 471 -20.84 17.75 2.97
N ASP A 472 -21.90 18.04 2.21
CA ASP A 472 -23.27 18.26 2.69
C ASP A 472 -23.75 17.17 3.69
N GLN A 473 -23.66 15.89 3.32
CA GLN A 473 -24.06 14.79 4.22
C GLN A 473 -23.23 14.75 5.51
N LYS A 474 -21.92 15.00 5.44
CA LYS A 474 -21.01 14.96 6.59
C LYS A 474 -21.21 16.18 7.49
N ILE A 475 -21.45 17.36 6.92
CA ILE A 475 -21.80 18.59 7.64
C ILE A 475 -23.08 18.39 8.44
N ASN A 476 -24.15 17.86 7.81
CA ASN A 476 -25.42 17.60 8.50
C ASN A 476 -25.28 16.58 9.64
N ASN A 477 -24.44 15.55 9.45
CA ASN A 477 -24.13 14.59 10.52
C ASN A 477 -23.39 15.28 11.69
N ILE A 478 -22.39 16.10 11.40
CA ILE A 478 -21.64 16.83 12.42
C ILE A 478 -22.53 17.79 13.21
N LEU A 479 -23.39 18.54 12.53
CA LEU A 479 -24.33 19.45 13.17
C LEU A 479 -25.35 18.73 14.07
N SER A 480 -25.65 17.46 13.80
CA SER A 480 -26.62 16.68 14.58
C SER A 480 -26.00 15.92 15.74
N VAL A 481 -24.74 15.49 15.65
CA VAL A 481 -24.14 14.53 16.60
C VAL A 481 -22.84 15.03 17.25
N SER A 482 -22.13 15.98 16.66
CA SER A 482 -20.80 16.39 17.14
C SER A 482 -20.88 17.30 18.37
N HIS A 483 -19.99 17.05 19.33
CA HIS A 483 -19.78 17.87 20.53
C HIS A 483 -18.46 18.64 20.48
N ASP A 484 -17.71 18.54 19.37
CA ASP A 484 -16.40 19.16 19.23
C ASP A 484 -16.52 20.62 18.78
N GLN A 485 -16.28 21.55 19.69
CA GLN A 485 -16.37 22.98 19.44
C GLN A 485 -15.52 23.44 18.26
N VAL A 486 -14.34 22.84 18.06
CA VAL A 486 -13.41 23.24 16.99
C VAL A 486 -13.99 22.89 15.61
N VAL A 487 -14.54 21.67 15.50
CA VAL A 487 -15.20 21.21 14.28
C VAL A 487 -16.48 22.02 14.02
N LEU A 488 -17.31 22.24 15.05
CA LEU A 488 -18.54 23.02 14.92
C LEU A 488 -18.26 24.46 14.47
N ASN A 489 -17.24 25.11 15.03
CA ASN A 489 -16.82 26.45 14.60
C ASN A 489 -16.34 26.45 13.14
N SER A 490 -15.57 25.43 12.74
CA SER A 490 -15.08 25.30 11.36
C SER A 490 -16.26 25.11 10.38
N VAL A 491 -17.23 24.27 10.72
CA VAL A 491 -18.45 24.07 9.94
C VAL A 491 -19.29 25.35 9.87
N GLN A 492 -19.44 26.07 10.98
CA GLN A 492 -20.14 27.34 10.99
C GLN A 492 -19.49 28.35 10.03
N ASN A 493 -18.17 28.48 10.05
CA ASN A 493 -17.44 29.36 9.14
C ASN A 493 -17.65 28.96 7.67
N ILE A 494 -17.59 27.65 7.36
CA ILE A 494 -17.86 27.13 6.02
C ILE A 494 -19.26 27.54 5.56
N ILE A 495 -20.30 27.34 6.39
CA ILE A 495 -21.68 27.70 6.06
C ILE A 495 -21.83 29.21 5.85
N GLN A 496 -21.26 30.02 6.75
CA GLN A 496 -21.31 31.49 6.63
C GLN A 496 -20.67 31.98 5.33
N ASN A 497 -19.49 31.46 4.98
CA ASN A 497 -18.79 31.85 3.75
C ASN A 497 -19.51 31.36 2.48
N MET A 498 -20.14 30.18 2.53
CA MET A 498 -20.97 29.71 1.41
C MET A 498 -22.21 30.57 1.18
N LEU A 499 -22.87 31.02 2.26
CA LEU A 499 -24.03 31.92 2.15
C LEU A 499 -23.65 33.32 1.67
N ALA A 500 -22.43 33.78 1.95
CA ALA A 500 -21.90 35.06 1.49
C ALA A 500 -21.49 35.04 0.00
N SER A 501 -21.41 33.87 -0.63
CA SER A 501 -21.04 33.73 -2.05
C SER A 501 -22.24 33.97 -2.95
N GLU A 502 -22.25 35.06 -3.71
CA GLU A 502 -23.41 35.54 -4.49
C GLU A 502 -23.63 34.83 -5.85
N ASP A 503 -22.92 33.74 -6.17
CA ASP A 503 -23.01 33.08 -7.48
C ASP A 503 -23.59 31.64 -7.39
N PRO A 504 -24.93 31.49 -7.26
CA PRO A 504 -25.59 30.19 -7.09
C PRO A 504 -25.72 29.39 -8.39
N SER A 505 -25.21 29.89 -9.52
CA SER A 505 -25.38 29.26 -10.82
C SER A 505 -24.04 29.02 -11.51
N GLN A 506 -23.52 27.79 -11.43
CA GLN A 506 -23.07 26.99 -12.58
C GLN A 506 -22.34 25.70 -12.14
N GLN A 507 -22.91 24.55 -12.50
CA GLN A 507 -22.13 23.38 -12.96
C GLN A 507 -21.03 22.81 -12.01
N GLN A 508 -21.30 22.74 -10.71
CA GLN A 508 -20.34 22.29 -9.68
C GLN A 508 -19.68 20.92 -9.98
N LEU A 509 -20.43 19.88 -10.36
CA LEU A 509 -19.85 18.58 -10.72
C LEU A 509 -19.21 18.55 -12.12
N HIS A 510 -19.72 19.34 -13.06
CA HIS A 510 -19.17 19.40 -14.42
C HIS A 510 -17.78 20.04 -14.44
N PHE A 511 -17.48 20.92 -13.48
CA PHE A 511 -16.14 21.52 -13.36
C PHE A 511 -15.05 20.48 -13.07
N LEU A 512 -15.27 19.53 -12.14
CA LEU A 512 -14.30 18.46 -11.92
C LEU A 512 -14.17 17.54 -13.13
N GLN A 513 -15.29 17.29 -13.82
CA GLN A 513 -15.28 16.50 -15.05
C GLN A 513 -14.50 17.20 -16.17
N SER A 514 -14.65 18.52 -16.33
CA SER A 514 -13.90 19.30 -17.33
C SER A 514 -12.41 19.40 -17.00
N CYS A 515 -12.04 19.35 -15.72
CA CYS A 515 -10.64 19.22 -15.29
C CYS A 515 -10.07 17.80 -15.50
N GLY A 516 -10.91 16.81 -15.78
CA GLY A 516 -10.49 15.40 -15.92
C GLY A 516 -10.41 14.63 -14.60
N PHE A 517 -11.11 15.09 -13.56
CA PHE A 517 -11.09 14.53 -12.20
C PHE A 517 -12.50 14.21 -11.66
N GLY A 518 -13.48 13.99 -12.55
CA GLY A 518 -14.86 13.67 -12.16
C GLY A 518 -14.99 12.40 -11.31
N GLY A 519 -14.01 11.49 -11.37
CA GLY A 519 -13.99 10.25 -10.61
C GLY A 519 -13.19 10.30 -9.30
N LEU A 520 -12.48 11.40 -8.99
CA LEU A 520 -11.53 11.47 -7.87
C LEU A 520 -12.14 11.02 -6.53
N TRP A 521 -13.26 11.60 -6.14
CA TRP A 521 -13.92 11.26 -4.88
C TRP A 521 -14.62 9.90 -4.91
N ARG A 522 -14.97 9.38 -6.10
CA ARG A 522 -15.64 8.08 -6.27
C ARG A 522 -14.64 6.95 -6.16
N PHE A 523 -13.55 7.03 -6.92
CA PHE A 523 -12.52 6.00 -6.93
C PHE A 523 -11.83 5.88 -5.57
N ALA A 524 -11.49 7.01 -4.94
CA ALA A 524 -10.88 7.05 -3.62
C ALA A 524 -11.81 6.62 -2.46
N GLY A 525 -13.06 6.30 -2.75
CA GLY A 525 -14.00 5.75 -1.78
C GLY A 525 -13.64 4.33 -1.32
N PRO A 526 -14.50 3.73 -0.46
CA PRO A 526 -14.33 2.36 0.00
C PRO A 526 -14.30 1.35 -1.15
N PHE A 527 -13.61 0.23 -0.96
CA PHE A 527 -13.55 -0.87 -1.93
C PHE A 527 -14.95 -1.44 -2.21
N THR A 528 -15.36 -1.46 -3.48
CA THR A 528 -16.70 -1.94 -3.89
C THR A 528 -16.62 -3.33 -4.51
N LYS A 529 -17.52 -4.23 -4.12
CA LYS A 529 -17.28 -5.67 -4.35
C LYS A 529 -17.65 -6.25 -5.73
N TYR A 530 -18.36 -5.57 -6.64
CA TYR A 530 -19.02 -6.35 -7.72
C TYR A 530 -19.20 -5.79 -9.14
N ASN A 531 -19.00 -4.50 -9.47
CA ASN A 531 -19.29 -4.01 -10.85
C ASN A 531 -18.13 -3.36 -11.62
N MET A 532 -17.14 -2.75 -10.96
CA MET A 532 -16.06 -2.03 -11.67
C MET A 532 -14.90 -2.94 -12.10
N MET A 533 -14.85 -4.18 -11.60
CA MET A 533 -13.68 -5.05 -11.75
C MET A 533 -13.53 -5.61 -13.18
N GLY A 534 -14.62 -6.01 -13.82
CA GLY A 534 -14.59 -6.66 -15.14
C GLY A 534 -14.15 -5.74 -16.28
N GLU A 535 -14.72 -4.53 -16.33
CA GLU A 535 -14.33 -3.52 -17.34
C GLU A 535 -12.89 -3.04 -17.11
N SER A 536 -12.52 -2.75 -15.86
CA SER A 536 -11.15 -2.34 -15.52
C SER A 536 -10.13 -3.43 -15.80
N SER A 537 -10.47 -4.71 -15.58
CA SER A 537 -9.58 -5.84 -15.91
C SER A 537 -9.38 -5.98 -17.42
N GLU A 538 -10.43 -5.82 -18.24
CA GLU A 538 -10.32 -5.90 -19.70
C GLU A 538 -9.46 -4.77 -20.26
N LEU A 539 -9.69 -3.53 -19.79
CA LEU A 539 -8.86 -2.39 -20.17
C LEU A 539 -7.40 -2.58 -19.76
N PHE A 540 -7.16 -3.20 -18.59
CA PHE A 540 -5.80 -3.50 -18.14
C PHE A 540 -5.14 -4.58 -19.00
N VAL A 541 -5.86 -5.65 -19.36
CA VAL A 541 -5.37 -6.68 -20.30
C VAL A 541 -4.90 -6.03 -21.60
N ASN A 542 -5.77 -5.25 -22.23
CA ASN A 542 -5.47 -4.58 -23.50
C ASN A 542 -4.24 -3.67 -23.38
N CYS A 543 -4.14 -2.90 -22.30
CA CYS A 543 -3.01 -2.02 -22.06
C CYS A 543 -1.71 -2.80 -21.80
N LEU A 544 -1.77 -3.88 -21.02
CA LEU A 544 -0.61 -4.68 -20.65
C LEU A 544 -0.08 -5.48 -21.84
N GLU A 545 -0.95 -6.05 -22.66
CA GLU A 545 -0.59 -6.70 -23.92
C GLU A 545 0.14 -5.73 -24.85
N ALA A 546 -0.45 -4.55 -25.09
CA ALA A 546 0.17 -3.53 -25.91
C ALA A 546 1.53 -3.09 -25.32
N MET A 547 1.65 -2.97 -24.00
CA MET A 547 2.90 -2.63 -23.33
C MET A 547 3.99 -3.67 -23.53
N VAL A 548 3.65 -4.96 -23.38
CA VAL A 548 4.57 -6.08 -23.57
C VAL A 548 5.09 -6.15 -25.01
N GLU A 549 4.22 -5.89 -25.98
CA GLU A 549 4.57 -6.02 -27.41
C GLU A 549 5.28 -4.78 -27.98
N THR A 550 4.97 -3.57 -27.48
CA THR A 550 5.49 -2.32 -28.09
C THR A 550 6.61 -1.63 -27.31
N CYS A 551 6.68 -1.85 -26.00
CA CYS A 551 7.55 -1.06 -25.11
C CYS A 551 8.70 -1.86 -24.51
N LEU A 552 8.62 -3.19 -24.51
CA LEU A 552 9.63 -4.06 -23.90
C LEU A 552 10.57 -4.64 -24.97
N PRO A 553 11.85 -4.90 -24.61
CA PRO A 553 12.82 -5.45 -25.56
C PRO A 553 12.31 -6.74 -26.22
N GLY A 554 12.70 -6.92 -27.49
CA GLY A 554 12.34 -8.08 -28.30
C GLY A 554 12.96 -9.37 -27.74
N ASP A 555 12.36 -10.50 -28.09
CA ASP A 555 12.95 -11.80 -27.80
C ASP A 555 14.18 -11.96 -28.73
N GLU A 556 15.38 -11.57 -28.29
CA GLU A 556 16.60 -12.05 -28.93
C GLU A 556 16.62 -13.56 -28.71
N SER A 557 16.19 -14.28 -29.74
CA SER A 557 16.07 -15.73 -29.79
C SER A 557 17.43 -16.39 -29.59
N ALA A 558 17.78 -16.71 -28.34
CA ALA A 558 18.67 -17.81 -28.06
C ALA A 558 17.86 -19.12 -28.22
N PRO A 559 18.37 -20.13 -28.95
CA PRO A 559 17.65 -21.37 -29.18
C PRO A 559 17.37 -22.08 -27.85
N VAL A 560 16.09 -22.21 -27.51
CA VAL A 560 15.62 -22.94 -26.33
C VAL A 560 15.92 -24.44 -26.54
N PRO A 561 16.71 -25.11 -25.69
CA PRO A 561 16.82 -26.56 -25.74
C PRO A 561 15.47 -27.17 -25.36
N PRO A 562 15.07 -28.31 -25.96
CA PRO A 562 13.78 -28.93 -25.71
C PRO A 562 13.62 -29.27 -24.23
N SER A 563 12.45 -28.93 -23.68
CA SER A 563 12.06 -29.19 -22.30
C SER A 563 12.26 -30.66 -21.91
N PRO A 564 12.88 -30.96 -20.74
CA PRO A 564 12.86 -32.32 -20.22
C PRO A 564 11.42 -32.69 -19.89
N ARG A 565 10.97 -33.84 -20.42
CA ARG A 565 9.64 -34.41 -20.17
C ARG A 565 9.41 -34.51 -18.65
N PRO A 566 8.17 -34.29 -18.17
CA PRO A 566 7.87 -34.44 -16.75
C PRO A 566 8.20 -35.87 -16.32
N TYR A 567 9.08 -36.00 -15.32
CA TYR A 567 9.26 -37.26 -14.61
C TYR A 567 7.92 -37.65 -14.00
N ASN A 568 7.33 -38.74 -14.50
CA ASN A 568 6.18 -39.39 -13.88
C ASN A 568 6.59 -39.89 -12.50
N LEU A 569 6.32 -39.10 -11.46
CA LEU A 569 6.27 -39.60 -10.09
C LEU A 569 4.96 -40.40 -9.93
N SER A 570 4.90 -41.58 -10.53
CA SER A 570 3.88 -42.57 -10.19
C SER A 570 4.18 -43.12 -8.80
N SER A 571 3.27 -42.84 -7.88
CA SER A 571 3.11 -43.45 -6.57
C SER A 571 3.49 -44.94 -6.54
N SER A 572 4.53 -45.27 -5.78
CA SER A 572 4.79 -46.61 -5.26
C SER A 572 5.36 -46.48 -3.84
N LEU A 573 4.52 -46.05 -2.91
CA LEU A 573 4.71 -46.37 -1.50
C LEU A 573 3.93 -47.65 -1.24
N SER A 574 4.63 -48.77 -1.25
CA SER A 574 4.11 -50.05 -0.75
C SER A 574 5.22 -50.72 0.06
N SER A 575 4.96 -50.83 1.36
CA SER A 575 5.60 -51.68 2.37
C SER A 575 7.13 -51.74 2.44
N LEU A 576 7.69 -50.98 3.37
CA LEU A 576 8.87 -51.39 4.12
C LEU A 576 8.49 -51.52 5.60
N THR A 577 8.12 -52.74 6.01
CA THR A 577 8.10 -53.15 7.41
C THR A 577 9.56 -53.38 7.85
N LEU A 578 10.14 -52.42 8.56
CA LEU A 578 11.40 -52.60 9.28
C LEU A 578 11.13 -53.44 10.53
N GLY A 579 11.58 -54.70 10.51
CA GLY A 579 11.67 -55.56 11.69
C GLY A 579 12.86 -55.15 12.56
N SER A 580 12.61 -55.08 13.87
CA SER A 580 13.58 -54.79 14.93
C SER A 580 14.60 -55.94 15.08
N PRO A 581 15.90 -55.68 15.30
CA PRO A 581 16.85 -56.72 15.68
C PRO A 581 17.07 -56.74 17.19
N THR A 582 16.77 -57.87 17.83
CA THR A 582 17.35 -58.27 19.11
C THR A 582 17.84 -59.72 18.99
N ASP A 583 19.16 -59.84 19.06
CA ASP A 583 19.98 -60.90 19.67
C ASP A 583 19.99 -62.37 19.18
N LYS A 584 21.24 -62.75 18.80
CA LYS A 584 22.03 -63.95 19.14
C LYS A 584 22.07 -65.17 18.18
N GLU A 585 23.30 -65.39 17.66
CA GLU A 585 24.12 -66.64 17.64
C GLU A 585 23.48 -67.91 17.04
N CYS A 586 24.06 -68.77 16.18
CA CYS A 586 25.36 -68.97 15.50
C CYS A 586 25.13 -70.16 14.49
N PRO A 587 26.11 -70.83 13.82
CA PRO A 587 26.24 -70.84 12.35
C PRO A 587 26.18 -72.24 11.66
N GLU A 588 26.57 -72.27 10.36
CA GLU A 588 26.86 -73.41 9.44
C GLU A 588 25.66 -73.88 8.57
N ALA A 589 25.76 -74.20 7.27
CA ALA A 589 26.85 -74.52 6.36
C ALA A 589 26.43 -74.28 4.87
N MET A 590 27.41 -74.03 3.99
CA MET A 590 27.64 -74.63 2.65
C MET A 590 26.42 -75.23 1.89
N THR A 591 26.10 -74.93 0.62
CA THR A 591 26.89 -75.02 -0.64
C THR A 591 25.95 -74.72 -1.84
N THR A 592 26.50 -74.16 -2.95
CA THR A 592 26.21 -74.44 -4.40
C THR A 592 24.75 -74.30 -4.92
N GLU A 593 24.37 -73.91 -6.13
CA GLU A 593 24.98 -73.63 -7.43
C GLU A 593 23.83 -73.12 -8.35
N CYS A 594 24.21 -72.51 -9.47
CA CYS A 594 23.54 -72.60 -10.78
C CYS A 594 22.13 -72.01 -11.05
N GLU A 595 22.18 -71.03 -11.96
CA GLU A 595 21.49 -71.03 -13.27
C GLU A 595 20.00 -70.64 -13.43
N ARG A 596 19.86 -69.66 -14.34
CA ARG A 596 18.94 -69.57 -15.50
C ARG A 596 17.53 -69.01 -15.32
N ARG A 597 17.36 -67.89 -16.05
CA ARG A 597 16.30 -67.61 -17.04
C ARG A 597 14.85 -67.70 -16.56
N LYS A 598 14.22 -66.54 -16.42
CA LYS A 598 13.39 -65.95 -17.48
C LYS A 598 13.12 -64.48 -17.20
#